data_AF-A0A7V6TLT1-F1
#
_entry.id   AF-A0A7V6TLT1-F1
#
_cell.length_a   1.000
_cell.length_b   1.000
_cell.length_c   1.000
_cell.angle_alpha   90.00
_cell.angle_beta   90.00
_cell.angle_gamma   90.00
#
_symmetry.space_group_name_H-M   'P 1'
#
loop_
_entity.id
_entity.type
_entity.pdbx_description
1 polymer ?
#
loop_
_entity_poly.entity_id
_entity_poly.type
_entity_poly.pdbx_seq_one_letter_code
_entity_poly.pdbx_strand_id
1 'polypeptide(L)'
;MRRRKKKKSYFKSTIFIVAIITLSFIGVGYGAWNEGLETNVSIKTGELNFVVESIHSDSLNVEISNDGKTINISGEVVAGSGETVSITVRNNGTVQGVLCDTGSVIMPGELEVITLDICPEYSNQELMNYMQSAMSVHSLYREDENFDIDQILNDLYPTQTYSFVESYNFEQGL
;
A
#
# COMPACT_ATOMS: atom_id res chain seq x y z
N MET A 1 -98.59 41.01 -7.41
CA MET A 1 -97.55 40.13 -7.99
C MET A 1 -96.17 40.79 -7.85
N ARG A 2 -95.26 40.24 -7.04
CA ARG A 2 -93.88 40.76 -6.86
C ARG A 2 -92.91 40.04 -7.82
N ARG A 3 -92.39 40.74 -8.83
CA ARG A 3 -91.39 40.19 -9.77
C ARG A 3 -90.03 40.06 -9.09
N ARG A 4 -89.49 38.84 -8.95
CA ARG A 4 -88.12 38.58 -8.47
C ARG A 4 -87.12 38.88 -9.59
N LYS A 5 -86.16 39.79 -9.34
CA LYS A 5 -85.04 40.07 -10.26
C LYS A 5 -84.04 38.92 -10.21
N LYS A 6 -83.73 38.30 -11.36
CA LYS A 6 -82.69 37.27 -11.49
C LYS A 6 -81.31 37.92 -11.35
N LYS A 7 -80.57 37.57 -10.28
CA LYS A 7 -79.16 37.99 -10.13
C LYS A 7 -78.31 37.25 -11.17
N LYS A 8 -77.48 37.97 -11.93
CA LYS A 8 -76.49 37.36 -12.83
C LYS A 8 -75.42 36.68 -11.97
N SER A 9 -75.19 35.39 -12.20
CA SER A 9 -74.22 34.60 -11.46
C SER A 9 -72.84 34.72 -12.13
N TYR A 10 -71.88 35.32 -11.43
CA TYR A 10 -70.49 35.45 -11.87
C TYR A 10 -69.64 34.20 -11.57
N PHE A 11 -70.27 33.12 -11.12
CA PHE A 11 -69.65 31.90 -10.61
C PHE A 11 -68.63 31.27 -11.58
N LYS A 12 -68.89 31.34 -12.90
CA LYS A 12 -67.96 30.83 -13.92
C LYS A 12 -66.63 31.58 -13.92
N SER A 13 -66.66 32.91 -13.76
CA SER A 13 -65.44 33.73 -13.78
C SER A 13 -64.64 33.56 -12.49
N THR A 14 -65.31 33.37 -11.36
CA THR A 14 -64.64 33.15 -10.05
C THR A 14 -63.84 31.86 -10.04
N ILE A 15 -64.34 30.78 -10.66
CA ILE A 15 -63.63 29.49 -10.76
C ILE A 15 -62.31 29.64 -11.52
N PHE A 16 -62.29 30.35 -12.64
CA PHE A 16 -61.06 30.55 -13.41
C PHE A 16 -60.00 31.35 -12.63
N ILE A 17 -60.43 32.37 -11.87
CA ILE A 17 -59.51 33.16 -11.04
C ILE A 17 -58.90 32.28 -9.94
N VAL A 18 -59.70 31.45 -9.27
CA VAL A 18 -59.21 30.53 -8.23
C VAL A 18 -58.27 29.47 -8.82
N ALA A 19 -58.56 28.96 -10.00
CA ALA A 19 -57.70 27.99 -10.70
C ALA A 19 -56.33 28.60 -11.04
N ILE A 20 -56.28 29.86 -11.51
CA ILE A 20 -55.02 30.55 -11.81
C ILE A 20 -54.19 30.73 -10.53
N ILE A 21 -54.83 31.17 -9.44
CA ILE A 21 -54.14 31.40 -8.17
C ILE A 21 -53.55 30.08 -7.63
N THR A 22 -54.33 29.00 -7.63
CA THR A 22 -53.85 27.69 -7.15
C THR A 22 -52.72 27.13 -8.00
N LEU A 23 -52.77 27.29 -9.32
CA LEU A 23 -51.70 26.86 -10.23
C LEU A 23 -50.41 27.66 -9.99
N SER A 24 -50.51 28.96 -9.72
CA SER A 24 -49.36 29.80 -9.36
C SER A 24 -48.71 29.34 -8.05
N PHE A 25 -49.50 28.98 -7.03
CA PHE A 25 -48.96 28.47 -5.75
C PHE A 25 -48.26 27.12 -5.89
N ILE A 26 -48.79 26.22 -6.73
CA ILE A 26 -48.15 24.93 -7.00
C ILE A 26 -46.76 25.12 -7.62
N GLY A 27 -46.62 26.04 -8.58
CA GLY A 27 -45.33 26.32 -9.21
C GLY A 27 -44.26 26.84 -8.24
N VAL A 28 -44.64 27.77 -7.34
CA VAL A 28 -43.74 28.28 -6.30
C VAL A 28 -43.37 27.19 -5.29
N GLY A 29 -44.32 26.33 -4.95
CA GLY A 29 -44.09 25.18 -4.06
C GLY A 29 -43.04 24.21 -4.61
N TYR A 30 -43.07 23.91 -5.92
CA TYR A 30 -42.06 23.06 -6.56
C TYR A 30 -40.66 23.70 -6.57
N GLY A 31 -40.58 25.03 -6.77
CA GLY A 31 -39.31 25.76 -6.69
C GLY A 31 -38.70 25.71 -5.28
N ALA A 32 -39.51 25.97 -4.25
CA ALA A 32 -39.07 25.97 -2.85
C ALA A 32 -38.70 24.57 -2.33
N TRP A 33 -39.30 23.50 -2.88
CA TRP A 33 -38.97 22.12 -2.49
C TRP A 33 -37.56 21.70 -2.91
N ASN A 34 -37.00 22.33 -3.95
CA ASN A 34 -35.69 21.97 -4.49
C ASN A 34 -34.53 22.77 -3.87
N GLU A 35 -34.81 23.90 -3.22
CA GLU A 35 -33.79 24.79 -2.63
C GLU A 35 -33.19 24.26 -1.31
N GLY A 36 -33.75 23.19 -0.74
CA GLY A 36 -33.26 22.59 0.52
C GLY A 36 -32.69 21.18 0.39
N LEU A 37 -32.61 20.63 -0.83
CA LEU A 37 -32.12 19.27 -1.03
C LEU A 37 -30.59 19.28 -1.22
N GLU A 38 -29.85 19.49 -0.13
CA GLU A 38 -28.43 19.19 -0.10
C GLU A 38 -28.24 17.67 -0.14
N THR A 39 -28.17 17.11 -1.35
CA THR A 39 -27.73 15.72 -1.54
C THR A 39 -26.25 15.64 -1.23
N ASN A 40 -25.94 15.33 0.02
CA ASN A 40 -24.58 15.07 0.48
C ASN A 40 -24.15 13.68 -0.02
N VAL A 41 -23.70 13.62 -1.27
CA VAL A 41 -23.22 12.38 -1.88
C VAL A 41 -21.78 12.15 -1.44
N SER A 42 -21.62 11.34 -0.41
CA SER A 42 -20.31 10.79 -0.01
C SER A 42 -20.08 9.50 -0.79
N ILE A 43 -19.16 9.53 -1.77
CA ILE A 43 -18.65 8.32 -2.42
C ILE A 43 -17.46 7.85 -1.58
N LYS A 44 -17.63 6.75 -0.85
CA LYS A 44 -16.50 6.04 -0.25
C LYS A 44 -15.91 5.11 -1.31
N THR A 45 -14.74 5.48 -1.83
CA THR A 45 -13.89 4.55 -2.56
C THR A 45 -13.35 3.52 -1.57
N GLY A 46 -13.21 2.27 -1.99
CA GLY A 46 -12.70 1.22 -1.11
C GLY A 46 -11.30 1.52 -0.58
N GLU A 47 -10.99 0.94 0.57
CA GLU A 47 -9.75 1.13 1.33
C GLU A 47 -8.82 -0.06 1.14
N LEU A 48 -7.56 0.21 0.79
CA LEU A 48 -6.48 -0.78 0.83
C LEU A 48 -5.78 -0.68 2.18
N ASN A 49 -5.64 -1.82 2.86
CA ASN A 49 -4.96 -1.89 4.14
C ASN A 49 -4.28 -3.26 4.27
N PHE A 50 -2.95 -3.28 4.17
CA PHE A 50 -2.17 -4.50 4.37
C PHE A 50 -1.51 -4.52 5.73
N VAL A 51 -1.57 -5.68 6.38
CA VAL A 51 -0.95 -5.92 7.67
C VAL A 51 -0.05 -7.14 7.56
N VAL A 52 1.20 -7.01 8.00
CA VAL A 52 2.10 -8.17 8.13
C VAL A 52 1.75 -8.91 9.40
N GLU A 53 1.43 -10.20 9.27
CA GLU A 53 1.11 -11.07 10.42
C GLU A 53 2.35 -11.75 10.98
N SER A 54 3.26 -12.17 10.10
CA SER A 54 4.49 -12.85 10.50
C SER A 54 5.61 -12.61 9.51
N ILE A 55 6.82 -12.48 10.05
CA ILE A 55 8.06 -12.40 9.30
C ILE A 55 8.93 -13.55 9.79
N HIS A 56 9.48 -14.31 8.85
CA HIS A 56 10.51 -15.30 9.12
C HIS A 56 11.76 -14.89 8.35
N SER A 57 12.73 -14.32 9.08
CA SER A 57 14.07 -13.97 8.63
C SER A 57 15.06 -14.22 9.76
N ASP A 58 16.30 -14.52 9.42
CA ASP A 58 17.36 -14.75 10.39
C ASP A 58 18.17 -13.46 10.63
N SER A 59 18.49 -12.73 9.56
CA SER A 59 19.38 -11.56 9.62
C SER A 59 18.78 -10.28 9.00
N LEU A 60 17.72 -10.40 8.20
CA LEU A 60 17.10 -9.26 7.51
C LEU A 60 15.99 -8.59 8.32
N ASN A 61 15.99 -7.26 8.28
CA ASN A 61 14.93 -6.42 8.83
C ASN A 61 13.85 -6.18 7.78
N VAL A 62 12.59 -6.34 8.19
CA VAL A 62 11.41 -6.14 7.34
C VAL A 62 10.51 -5.10 8.00
N GLU A 63 10.27 -4.00 7.30
CA GLU A 63 9.46 -2.89 7.79
C GLU A 63 8.34 -2.56 6.80
N ILE A 64 7.14 -2.29 7.31
CA ILE A 64 6.04 -1.74 6.51
C ILE A 64 6.13 -0.22 6.55
N SER A 65 6.03 0.43 5.39
CA SER A 65 5.96 1.89 5.32
C SER A 65 4.68 2.43 5.95
N ASN A 66 4.73 3.69 6.38
CA ASN A 66 3.59 4.36 7.02
C ASN A 66 2.32 4.44 6.15
N ASP A 67 2.43 4.21 4.83
CA ASP A 67 1.30 4.15 3.91
C ASP A 67 0.54 2.80 3.96
N GLY A 68 1.08 1.79 4.65
CA GLY A 68 0.51 0.44 4.74
C GLY A 68 0.49 -0.33 3.41
N LYS A 69 1.28 0.09 2.42
CA LYS A 69 1.27 -0.44 1.05
C LYS A 69 2.64 -0.84 0.53
N THR A 70 3.72 -0.41 1.18
CA THR A 70 5.07 -0.80 0.80
C THR A 70 5.72 -1.63 1.91
N ILE A 71 6.36 -2.73 1.53
CA ILE A 71 7.16 -3.55 2.43
C ILE A 71 8.61 -3.35 2.03
N ASN A 72 9.42 -2.85 2.95
CA ASN A 72 10.85 -2.63 2.77
C ASN A 72 11.62 -3.74 3.49
N ILE A 73 12.52 -4.39 2.75
CA ILE A 73 13.41 -5.42 3.27
C ILE A 73 14.82 -4.86 3.21
N SER A 74 15.52 -4.87 4.33
CA SER A 74 16.89 -4.37 4.42
C SER A 74 17.74 -5.18 5.40
N GLY A 75 19.03 -5.31 5.13
CA GLY A 75 19.96 -6.00 6.04
C GLY A 75 21.24 -6.44 5.34
N GLU A 76 21.99 -7.32 6.00
CA GLU A 76 23.27 -7.84 5.51
C GLU A 76 23.23 -9.37 5.45
N VAL A 77 23.47 -9.95 4.27
CA VAL A 77 23.58 -11.41 4.10
C VAL A 77 25.04 -11.75 3.82
N VAL A 78 25.54 -12.82 4.46
CA VAL A 78 26.89 -13.31 4.22
C VAL A 78 26.97 -14.00 2.85
N ALA A 79 28.02 -13.67 2.09
CA ALA A 79 28.30 -14.28 0.79
C ALA A 79 28.40 -15.80 0.89
N GLY A 80 27.78 -16.52 -0.04
CA GLY A 80 27.78 -17.98 -0.06
C GLY A 80 26.89 -18.67 0.98
N SER A 81 26.26 -17.93 1.90
CA SER A 81 25.07 -18.40 2.62
C SER A 81 23.83 -17.81 1.99
N GLY A 82 22.91 -18.65 1.53
CA GLY A 82 21.59 -18.20 1.09
C GLY A 82 20.69 -17.95 2.31
N GLU A 83 19.89 -16.89 2.25
CA GLU A 83 18.81 -16.62 3.21
C GLU A 83 17.48 -16.56 2.47
N THR A 84 16.46 -17.23 3.00
CA THR A 84 15.09 -17.17 2.50
C THR A 84 14.25 -16.38 3.49
N VAL A 85 13.67 -15.26 3.04
CA VAL A 85 12.75 -14.47 3.84
C VAL A 85 11.32 -14.80 3.44
N SER A 86 10.49 -15.13 4.43
CA SER A 86 9.05 -15.38 4.24
C SER A 86 8.23 -14.36 5.01
N ILE A 87 7.40 -13.60 4.29
CA ILE A 87 6.56 -12.53 4.84
C ILE A 87 5.10 -12.90 4.59
N THR A 88 4.32 -13.02 5.65
CA THR A 88 2.88 -13.27 5.56
C THR A 88 2.13 -11.95 5.68
N VAL A 89 1.40 -11.59 4.62
CA VAL A 89 0.61 -10.37 4.54
C VAL A 89 -0.88 -10.70 4.50
N ARG A 90 -1.69 -9.91 5.22
CA ARG A 90 -3.14 -9.96 5.16
C ARG A 90 -3.69 -8.68 4.54
N ASN A 91 -4.65 -8.82 3.62
CA ASN A 91 -5.46 -7.69 3.19
C ASN A 91 -6.62 -7.48 4.17
N ASN A 92 -6.53 -6.47 5.04
CA ASN A 92 -7.62 -6.03 5.92
C ASN A 92 -8.47 -4.91 5.31
N GLY A 93 -8.21 -4.56 4.05
CA GLY A 93 -8.95 -3.56 3.30
C GLY A 93 -10.35 -4.03 2.88
N THR A 94 -11.03 -3.19 2.11
CA THR A 94 -12.34 -3.48 1.51
C THR A 94 -12.27 -3.74 0.00
N VAL A 95 -11.09 -3.59 -0.59
CA VAL A 95 -10.83 -3.84 -2.02
C VAL A 95 -9.68 -4.84 -2.17
N GLN A 96 -9.69 -5.55 -3.29
CA GLN A 96 -8.57 -6.40 -3.67
C GLN A 96 -7.32 -5.53 -3.88
N GLY A 97 -6.17 -6.03 -3.44
CA GLY A 97 -4.90 -5.42 -3.78
C GLY A 97 -4.03 -6.36 -4.59
N VAL A 98 -3.18 -5.77 -5.41
CA VAL A 98 -2.33 -6.47 -6.38
C VAL A 98 -0.90 -6.14 -6.05
N LEU A 99 -0.07 -7.17 -5.91
CA LEU A 99 1.36 -7.01 -5.73
C LEU A 99 1.99 -6.65 -7.08
N CYS A 100 2.62 -5.49 -7.19
CA CYS A 100 3.12 -4.97 -8.48
C CYS A 100 4.18 -5.86 -9.13
N ASP A 101 5.01 -6.53 -8.33
CA ASP A 101 6.15 -7.29 -8.84
C ASP A 101 5.76 -8.65 -9.42
N THR A 102 4.75 -9.31 -8.83
CA THR A 102 4.31 -10.64 -9.27
C THR A 102 2.96 -10.64 -10.00
N GLY A 103 2.18 -9.56 -9.87
CA GLY A 103 0.79 -9.48 -10.33
C GLY A 103 -0.19 -10.31 -9.49
N SER A 104 0.24 -10.83 -8.34
CA SER A 104 -0.61 -11.64 -7.46
C SER A 104 -1.71 -10.80 -6.84
N VAL A 105 -2.93 -11.33 -6.81
CA VAL A 105 -4.12 -10.64 -6.29
C VAL A 105 -4.48 -11.20 -4.93
N ILE A 106 -4.66 -10.32 -3.95
CA ILE A 106 -5.01 -10.66 -2.56
C ILE A 106 -6.40 -10.09 -2.25
N MET A 107 -7.38 -10.96 -2.02
CA MET A 107 -8.74 -10.51 -1.71
C MET A 107 -8.86 -10.02 -0.26
N PRO A 108 -9.87 -9.18 0.05
CA PRO A 108 -10.17 -8.79 1.42
C PRO A 108 -10.34 -10.00 2.36
N GLY A 109 -9.55 -10.03 3.44
CA GLY A 109 -9.51 -11.10 4.44
C GLY A 109 -8.56 -12.25 4.11
N GLU A 110 -7.97 -12.28 2.91
CA GLU A 110 -7.02 -13.32 2.53
C GLU A 110 -5.60 -13.04 3.00
N LEU A 111 -4.83 -14.13 3.10
CA LEU A 111 -3.43 -14.15 3.44
C LEU A 111 -2.62 -14.57 2.21
N GLU A 112 -1.50 -13.89 1.99
CA GLU A 112 -0.51 -14.26 0.99
C GLU A 112 0.86 -14.36 1.65
N VAL A 113 1.68 -15.31 1.18
CA VAL A 113 3.05 -15.49 1.64
C VAL A 113 4.00 -15.06 0.53
N ILE A 114 4.76 -14.02 0.79
CA ILE A 114 5.82 -13.53 -0.11
C ILE A 114 7.12 -14.18 0.34
N THR A 115 7.73 -14.95 -0.57
CA THR A 115 9.03 -15.59 -0.35
C THR A 115 10.09 -14.93 -1.21
N LEU A 116 11.17 -14.49 -0.57
CA LEU A 116 12.34 -13.91 -1.22
C LEU A 116 13.55 -14.78 -0.91
N ASP A 117 14.20 -15.29 -1.96
CA ASP A 117 15.45 -16.06 -1.85
C ASP A 117 16.64 -15.18 -2.21
N ILE A 118 17.52 -14.94 -1.23
CA ILE A 118 18.71 -14.11 -1.38
C ILE A 118 19.93 -15.01 -1.31
N CYS A 119 20.65 -15.16 -2.42
CA CYS A 119 21.86 -15.95 -2.51
C CYS A 119 22.98 -15.11 -3.15
N PRO A 120 23.69 -14.27 -2.35
CA PRO A 120 24.76 -13.47 -2.87
C PRO A 120 25.95 -14.37 -3.23
N GLU A 121 26.34 -14.35 -4.50
CA GLU A 121 27.53 -15.05 -4.96
C GLU A 121 28.80 -14.37 -4.46
N TYR A 122 29.82 -15.17 -4.11
CA TYR A 122 31.15 -14.66 -3.81
C TYR A 122 31.75 -13.93 -5.02
N SER A 123 32.04 -12.64 -4.86
CA SER A 123 32.77 -11.90 -5.89
C SER A 123 34.27 -12.15 -5.78
N ASN A 124 34.84 -12.82 -6.79
CA ASN A 124 36.28 -13.04 -6.92
C ASN A 124 37.10 -11.73 -6.99
N GLN A 125 36.46 -10.60 -7.30
CA GLN A 125 37.14 -9.32 -7.49
C GLN A 125 37.63 -8.71 -6.16
N GLU A 126 36.85 -8.89 -5.08
CA GLU A 126 37.27 -8.47 -3.73
C GLU A 126 38.38 -9.38 -3.20
N LEU A 127 38.29 -10.69 -3.47
CA LEU A 127 39.31 -11.67 -3.09
C LEU A 127 40.67 -11.32 -3.75
N MET A 128 40.66 -10.88 -5.01
CA MET A 128 41.86 -10.41 -5.71
C MET A 128 42.43 -9.11 -5.13
N ASN A 129 41.59 -8.16 -4.73
CA ASN A 129 42.02 -6.94 -4.04
C ASN A 129 42.62 -7.27 -2.66
N TYR A 130 42.03 -8.20 -1.93
CA TYR A 130 42.55 -8.70 -0.65
C TYR A 130 43.89 -9.40 -0.82
N MET A 131 44.05 -10.30 -1.80
CA MET A 131 45.34 -10.96 -2.07
C MET A 131 46.45 -9.96 -2.42
N GLN A 132 46.15 -8.90 -3.19
CA GLN A 132 47.11 -7.83 -3.45
C GLN A 132 47.50 -7.07 -2.17
N SER A 133 46.56 -6.80 -1.28
CA SER A 133 46.83 -6.16 0.00
C SER A 133 47.61 -7.06 0.96
N ALA A 134 47.27 -8.34 1.08
CA ALA A 134 47.93 -9.31 1.96
C ALA A 134 49.37 -9.60 1.52
N MET A 135 49.66 -9.63 0.22
CA MET A 135 51.03 -9.72 -0.30
C MET A 135 51.91 -8.52 0.08
N SER A 136 51.32 -7.35 0.36
CA SER A 136 52.06 -6.20 0.89
C SER A 136 52.37 -6.31 2.39
N VAL A 137 51.49 -6.95 3.16
CA VAL A 137 51.62 -7.14 4.63
C VAL A 137 52.57 -8.27 5.00
N HIS A 138 52.70 -9.31 4.16
CA HIS A 138 53.61 -10.44 4.40
C HIS A 138 55.10 -10.05 4.43
N SER A 139 55.44 -8.81 4.06
CA SER A 139 56.79 -8.26 4.19
C SER A 139 57.11 -7.69 5.59
N LEU A 140 56.17 -7.74 6.55
CA LEU A 140 56.31 -7.09 7.87
C LEU A 140 56.25 -8.02 9.10
N TYR A 141 56.07 -9.34 8.96
CA TYR A 141 56.01 -10.24 10.14
C TYR A 141 57.35 -10.90 10.49
N ARG A 142 57.76 -10.63 11.73
CA ARG A 142 58.99 -10.98 12.43
C ARG A 142 58.76 -12.26 13.24
N GLU A 143 59.78 -13.10 13.35
CA GLU A 143 59.79 -14.51 13.82
C GLU A 143 59.30 -14.84 15.26
N ASP A 144 58.69 -13.93 16.01
CA ASP A 144 58.30 -14.20 17.40
C ASP A 144 56.87 -13.72 17.68
N GLU A 145 55.86 -14.59 17.52
CA GLU A 145 54.66 -14.64 18.37
C GLU A 145 53.71 -15.79 17.93
N ASN A 146 52.88 -16.22 18.88
CA ASN A 146 52.00 -17.38 18.85
C ASN A 146 51.13 -17.44 17.58
N PHE A 147 51.30 -18.49 16.77
CA PHE A 147 50.56 -18.69 15.51
C PHE A 147 49.08 -19.02 15.80
N ASP A 148 48.19 -18.04 15.63
CA ASP A 148 46.75 -18.25 15.66
C ASP A 148 46.25 -18.60 14.25
N ILE A 149 45.99 -19.89 14.03
CA ILE A 149 45.53 -20.42 12.74
C ILE A 149 44.16 -19.84 12.36
N ASP A 150 43.30 -19.58 13.33
CA ASP A 150 41.95 -19.06 13.09
C ASP A 150 42.02 -17.60 12.63
N GLN A 151 42.96 -16.84 13.18
CA GLN A 151 43.22 -15.46 12.75
C GLN A 151 43.74 -15.40 11.30
N ILE A 152 44.67 -16.28 10.93
CA ILE A 152 45.21 -16.35 9.56
C ILE A 152 44.14 -16.79 8.56
N LEU A 153 43.29 -17.76 8.93
CA LEU A 153 42.19 -18.21 8.07
C LEU A 153 41.16 -17.09 7.85
N ASN A 154 40.83 -16.31 8.88
CA ASN A 154 39.96 -15.14 8.74
C ASN A 154 40.58 -14.03 7.88
N ASP A 155 41.90 -13.85 7.93
CA ASP A 155 42.62 -12.88 7.09
C ASP A 155 42.70 -13.33 5.62
N LEU A 156 42.79 -14.64 5.36
CA LEU A 156 42.83 -15.19 4.00
C LEU A 156 41.44 -15.31 3.36
N TYR A 157 40.40 -15.51 4.17
CA TYR A 157 39.02 -15.66 3.74
C TYR A 157 38.09 -14.76 4.57
N PRO A 158 38.17 -13.43 4.38
CA PRO A 158 37.30 -12.52 5.09
C PRO A 158 35.84 -12.82 4.76
N THR A 159 34.99 -12.79 5.79
CA THR A 159 33.54 -12.90 5.61
C THR A 159 33.06 -11.69 4.80
N GLN A 160 32.57 -11.92 3.58
CA GLN A 160 31.97 -10.86 2.76
C GLN A 160 30.49 -10.74 3.14
N THR A 161 30.05 -9.54 3.49
CA THR A 161 28.63 -9.23 3.72
C THR A 161 28.10 -8.34 2.59
N TYR A 162 26.87 -8.63 2.16
CA TYR A 162 26.18 -7.88 1.12
C TYR A 162 25.00 -7.15 1.72
N SER A 163 24.98 -5.83 1.56
CA SER A 163 23.82 -5.02 1.94
C SER A 163 22.73 -5.16 0.88
N PHE A 164 21.52 -5.48 1.32
CA PHE A 164 20.35 -5.65 0.48
C PHE A 164 19.29 -4.60 0.82
N VAL A 165 18.64 -4.03 -0.20
CA VAL A 165 17.48 -3.15 -0.05
C VAL A 165 16.50 -3.46 -1.17
N GLU A 166 15.32 -3.97 -0.82
CA GLU A 166 14.22 -4.22 -1.76
C GLU A 166 12.89 -3.73 -1.20
N SER A 167 11.98 -3.33 -2.09
CA SER A 167 10.68 -2.77 -1.73
C SER A 167 9.58 -3.40 -2.57
N TYR A 168 8.57 -3.95 -1.91
CA TYR A 168 7.37 -4.53 -2.54
C TYR A 168 6.19 -3.59 -2.39
N ASN A 169 5.46 -3.28 -3.47
CA ASN A 169 4.34 -2.33 -3.46
C ASN A 169 3.00 -3.02 -3.80
N PHE A 170 1.95 -2.65 -3.07
CA PHE A 170 0.58 -3.07 -3.35
C PHE A 170 -0.28 -1.93 -3.92
N GLU A 171 -0.92 -2.20 -5.05
CA GLU A 171 -1.88 -1.30 -5.70
C GLU A 171 -3.30 -1.85 -5.67
N GLN A 172 -4.28 -1.00 -5.99
CA GLN A 172 -5.68 -1.42 -6.05
C GLN A 172 -5.91 -2.20 -7.34
N GLY A 173 -6.39 -3.43 -7.21
CA GLY A 173 -6.78 -4.20 -8.39
C GLY A 173 -8.05 -3.62 -9.01
N LEU A 174 -8.01 -3.36 -10.32
CA LEU A 174 -9.16 -2.91 -11.12
C LEU A 174 -10.26 -3.97 -11.21
#